data_AF-A0A557SM60-F1
#
_entry.id   AF-A0A557SM60-F1
#
_cell.length_a   1.000
_cell.length_b   1.000
_cell.length_c   1.000
_cell.angle_alpha   90.00
_cell.angle_beta   90.00
_cell.angle_gamma   90.00
#
_symmetry.space_group_name_H-M   'P 1'
#
loop_
_entity.id
_entity.type
_entity.pdbx_description
1 polymer ?
#
loop_
_entity_poly.entity_id
_entity_poly.type
_entity_poly.pdbx_seq_one_letter_code
_entity_poly.pdbx_strand_id
1 'polypeptide(L)'
;MHAGVFRTTEQGFSLLEVLIAVVVLAVGLLGIGGLQVLSLKNNHSAYLRSQATYLAYDIIDSIRVNPDGLASYATVATDAPASHQSCETVSSNCTTAQLVTHDLNIWKCMLGAWDANATCVALGTRGLLPGGTGVVAISGNDVTVTVTWIDDQDGSTTTSLAVSTRI
;
A
#
# COMPACT_ATOMS: atom_id res chain seq x y z
N MET A 1 13.73 61.93 46.12
CA MET A 1 13.07 61.10 45.08
C MET A 1 13.41 61.69 43.73
N HIS A 2 14.22 61.01 42.91
CA HIS A 2 14.49 61.38 41.52
C HIS A 2 14.31 60.12 40.68
N ALA A 3 13.22 60.06 39.93
CA ALA A 3 12.95 59.00 38.98
C ALA A 3 13.76 59.28 37.71
N GLY A 4 14.76 58.44 37.43
CA GLY A 4 15.50 58.47 36.17
C GLY A 4 14.59 58.00 35.04
N VAL A 5 14.29 58.88 34.10
CA VAL A 5 13.58 58.53 32.86
C VAL A 5 14.58 57.88 31.92
N PHE A 6 14.50 56.55 31.74
CA PHE A 6 15.18 55.86 30.65
C PHE A 6 14.46 56.21 29.34
N ARG A 7 15.11 57.00 28.47
CA ARG A 7 14.65 57.17 27.10
C ARG A 7 15.07 55.94 26.30
N THR A 8 14.11 55.09 25.93
CA THR A 8 14.29 54.08 24.90
C THR A 8 14.35 54.80 23.54
N THR A 9 15.52 54.80 22.91
CA THR A 9 15.66 55.21 21.51
C THR A 9 15.03 54.13 20.63
N GLU A 10 13.88 54.45 20.04
CA GLU A 10 13.27 53.69 18.95
C GLU A 10 14.25 53.68 17.76
N GLN A 11 14.94 52.56 17.54
CA GLN A 11 15.71 52.33 16.31
C GLN A 11 14.74 51.87 15.23
N GLY A 12 14.34 52.78 14.35
CA GLY A 12 13.48 52.45 13.21
C GLY A 12 14.16 51.42 12.29
N PHE A 13 13.42 50.40 11.88
CA PHE A 13 13.89 49.37 10.94
C PHE A 13 14.31 50.00 9.61
N SER A 14 15.45 49.59 9.08
CA SER A 14 15.88 49.97 7.73
C SER A 14 15.04 49.23 6.68
N LEU A 15 14.71 49.87 5.55
CA LEU A 15 14.07 49.20 4.40
C LEU A 15 14.86 47.97 3.92
N LEU A 16 16.18 48.00 4.08
CA LEU A 16 17.07 46.88 3.75
C LEU A 16 16.83 45.68 4.68
N GLU A 17 16.54 45.93 5.96
CA GLU A 17 16.32 44.88 6.96
C GLU A 17 15.03 44.12 6.69
N VAL A 18 13.96 44.84 6.32
CA VAL A 18 12.69 44.24 5.90
C VAL A 18 12.87 43.42 4.62
N LEU A 19 13.63 43.93 3.64
CA LEU A 19 13.93 43.20 2.41
C LEU A 19 14.67 41.87 2.70
N ILE A 20 15.69 41.91 3.55
CA ILE A 20 16.44 40.72 3.95
C ILE A 20 15.53 39.74 4.69
N ALA A 21 14.70 40.21 5.63
CA ALA A 21 13.76 39.38 6.36
C ALA A 21 12.77 38.65 5.42
N VAL A 22 12.23 39.35 4.42
CA VAL A 22 11.34 38.75 3.41
C VAL A 22 12.07 37.70 2.56
N VAL A 23 13.33 37.96 2.16
CA VAL A 23 14.13 36.98 1.41
C VAL A 23 14.39 35.72 2.23
N VAL A 24 14.82 35.87 3.49
CA VAL A 24 15.07 34.74 4.39
C VAL A 24 13.79 33.95 4.64
N LEU A 25 12.66 34.63 4.87
CA LEU A 25 11.35 34.00 5.03
C LEU A 25 10.92 33.24 3.77
N ALA A 26 11.09 33.83 2.59
CA ALA A 26 10.75 33.18 1.32
C ALA A 26 11.57 31.89 1.12
N VAL A 27 12.88 31.91 1.39
CA VAL A 27 13.73 30.71 1.34
C VAL A 27 13.29 29.67 2.36
N GLY A 28 12.97 30.09 3.59
CA GLY A 28 12.47 29.20 4.64
C GLY A 28 11.16 28.51 4.25
N LEU A 29 10.21 29.24 3.67
CA LEU A 29 8.93 28.69 3.20
C LEU A 29 9.10 27.68 2.05
N LEU A 30 10.01 27.96 1.10
CA LEU A 30 10.34 27.00 0.05
C LEU A 30 10.96 25.71 0.62
N GLY A 31 11.80 25.82 1.64
CA GLY A 31 12.35 24.68 2.36
C GLY A 31 11.26 23.80 2.99
N ILE A 32 10.30 24.41 3.68
CA ILE A 32 9.17 23.68 4.29
C ILE A 32 8.27 23.06 3.21
N GLY A 33 8.02 23.77 2.10
CA GLY A 33 7.27 23.25 0.96
C GLY A 33 7.89 21.96 0.40
N GLY A 34 9.21 21.92 0.23
CA GLY A 34 9.93 20.72 -0.21
C GLY A 34 9.78 19.54 0.76
N LEU A 35 9.89 19.80 2.07
CA LEU A 35 9.71 18.77 3.09
C LEU A 35 8.27 18.22 3.13
N GLN A 36 7.25 19.04 2.88
CA GLN A 36 5.87 18.59 2.80
C GLN A 36 5.65 17.60 1.65
N VAL A 37 6.18 17.89 0.46
CA VAL A 37 6.08 16.98 -0.71
C VAL A 37 6.79 15.66 -0.42
N LEU A 38 7.99 15.70 0.17
CA LEU A 38 8.73 14.50 0.55
C LEU A 38 7.96 13.66 1.58
N SER A 39 7.38 14.31 2.59
CA SER A 39 6.55 13.65 3.61
C SER A 39 5.35 12.94 2.98
N LEU A 40 4.65 13.59 2.04
CA LEU A 40 3.52 12.98 1.32
C LEU A 40 3.96 11.74 0.52
N LYS A 41 5.08 11.81 -0.20
CA LYS A 41 5.63 10.66 -0.92
C LYS A 41 5.95 9.48 0.01
N ASN A 42 6.60 9.76 1.14
CA ASN A 42 6.94 8.72 2.12
C ASN A 42 5.70 8.10 2.76
N ASN A 43 4.70 8.92 3.11
CA ASN A 43 3.43 8.43 3.65
C ASN A 43 2.69 7.56 2.64
N HIS A 44 2.71 7.91 1.35
CA HIS A 44 2.10 7.11 0.30
C HIS A 44 2.77 5.74 0.15
N SER A 45 4.11 5.70 0.08
CA SER A 45 4.86 4.42 0.01
C SER A 45 4.61 3.56 1.27
N ALA A 46 4.57 4.16 2.46
CA ALA A 46 4.24 3.45 3.70
C ALA A 46 2.81 2.89 3.70
N TYR A 47 1.85 3.63 3.15
CA TYR A 47 0.48 3.18 2.98
C TYR A 47 0.41 1.97 2.03
N LEU A 48 1.07 2.02 0.87
CA LEU A 48 1.12 0.89 -0.08
C LEU A 48 1.77 -0.36 0.54
N ARG A 49 2.87 -0.19 1.28
CA ARG A 49 3.51 -1.30 2.04
C ARG A 49 2.56 -1.93 3.07
N SER A 50 1.75 -1.11 3.73
CA SER A 50 0.75 -1.59 4.70
C SER A 50 -0.34 -2.41 4.00
N GLN A 51 -0.84 -1.95 2.85
CA GLN A 51 -1.80 -2.70 2.03
C GLN A 51 -1.20 -4.01 1.51
N ALA A 52 0.06 -4.00 1.03
CA ALA A 52 0.74 -5.21 0.57
C ALA A 52 0.94 -6.23 1.70
N THR A 53 1.26 -5.76 2.91
CA THR A 53 1.37 -6.60 4.11
C THR A 53 0.02 -7.21 4.48
N TYR A 54 -1.04 -6.41 4.46
CA TYR A 54 -2.41 -6.88 4.67
C TYR A 54 -2.78 -8.00 3.68
N LEU A 55 -2.55 -7.78 2.38
CA LEU A 55 -2.86 -8.79 1.35
C LEU A 55 -2.00 -10.05 1.44
N ALA A 56 -0.77 -9.94 1.94
CA ALA A 56 0.07 -11.11 2.17
C ALA A 56 -0.48 -11.97 3.32
N TYR A 57 -0.93 -11.34 4.42
CA TYR A 57 -1.53 -12.07 5.54
C TYR A 57 -2.93 -12.60 5.23
N ASP A 58 -3.74 -11.85 4.48
CA ASP A 58 -5.09 -12.25 4.08
C ASP A 58 -5.09 -13.62 3.38
N ILE A 59 -4.24 -13.81 2.37
CA ILE A 59 -4.15 -15.11 1.68
C ILE A 59 -3.50 -16.20 2.55
N ILE A 60 -2.56 -15.85 3.43
CA ILE A 60 -1.99 -16.80 4.40
C ILE A 60 -3.10 -17.34 5.32
N ASP A 61 -3.99 -16.47 5.79
CA ASP A 61 -5.09 -16.83 6.65
C ASP A 61 -6.12 -17.68 5.91
N SER A 62 -6.43 -17.38 4.64
CA SER A 62 -7.23 -18.27 3.79
C SER A 62 -6.63 -19.68 3.68
N ILE A 63 -5.31 -19.78 3.45
CA ILE A 63 -4.62 -21.08 3.39
C ILE A 63 -4.72 -21.83 4.73
N ARG A 64 -4.59 -21.13 5.86
CA ARG A 64 -4.71 -21.72 7.21
C ARG A 64 -6.10 -22.29 7.50
N VAL A 65 -7.15 -21.64 6.98
CA VAL A 65 -8.54 -22.09 7.13
C VAL A 65 -8.85 -23.29 6.22
N ASN A 66 -8.08 -23.47 5.14
CA ASN A 66 -8.26 -24.55 4.18
C ASN A 66 -6.97 -25.40 3.99
N PRO A 67 -6.50 -26.09 5.06
CA PRO A 67 -5.22 -26.80 5.03
C PRO A 67 -5.21 -27.99 4.05
N ASP A 68 -6.35 -28.62 3.81
CA ASP A 68 -6.49 -29.74 2.85
C ASP A 68 -6.19 -29.29 1.41
N GLY A 69 -6.32 -27.98 1.12
CA GLY A 69 -6.05 -27.38 -0.17
C GLY A 69 -4.63 -26.82 -0.34
N LEU A 70 -3.74 -26.95 0.66
CA LEU A 70 -2.46 -26.24 0.73
C LEU A 70 -1.68 -26.28 -0.59
N ALA A 71 -1.42 -27.47 -1.13
CA ALA A 71 -0.63 -27.63 -2.36
C ALA A 71 -1.24 -26.92 -3.60
N SER A 72 -2.56 -26.68 -3.59
CA SER A 72 -3.28 -26.02 -4.68
C SER A 72 -3.24 -24.49 -4.61
N TYR A 73 -2.83 -23.90 -3.48
CA TYR A 73 -2.65 -22.45 -3.37
C TYR A 73 -1.36 -21.95 -4.03
N ALA A 74 -0.42 -22.85 -4.35
CA ALA A 74 0.80 -22.49 -5.04
C ALA A 74 0.46 -21.87 -6.41
N THR A 75 0.70 -20.57 -6.56
CA THR A 75 0.31 -19.83 -7.76
C THR A 75 1.22 -18.65 -8.01
N VAL A 76 1.32 -18.25 -9.27
CA VAL A 76 1.86 -16.97 -9.70
C VAL A 76 0.66 -16.14 -10.14
N ALA A 77 0.38 -15.03 -9.46
CA ALA A 77 -0.73 -14.13 -9.80
C ALA A 77 -0.47 -13.26 -11.04
N THR A 78 0.45 -13.69 -11.92
CA THR A 78 0.55 -13.21 -13.30
C THR A 78 -0.54 -13.80 -14.20
N ASP A 79 -1.24 -14.84 -13.74
CA ASP A 79 -2.38 -15.40 -14.45
C ASP A 79 -3.68 -14.74 -14.00
N ALA A 80 -4.52 -14.39 -14.97
CA ALA A 80 -5.80 -13.74 -14.72
C ALA A 80 -6.69 -14.59 -13.79
N PRO A 81 -7.56 -13.95 -12.99
CA PRO A 81 -8.56 -14.65 -12.19
C PRO A 81 -9.43 -15.56 -13.07
N ALA A 82 -9.59 -16.82 -12.66
CA ALA A 82 -10.34 -17.82 -13.41
C ALA A 82 -11.84 -17.70 -13.12
N SER A 83 -12.68 -18.10 -14.08
CA SER A 83 -14.11 -18.29 -13.80
C SER A 83 -14.29 -19.33 -12.70
N HIS A 84 -15.16 -19.05 -11.73
CA HIS A 84 -15.42 -19.98 -10.64
C HIS A 84 -16.84 -19.79 -10.07
N GLN A 85 -17.29 -20.75 -9.27
CA GLN A 85 -18.52 -20.66 -8.48
C GLN A 85 -18.22 -19.92 -7.17
N SER A 86 -18.94 -18.82 -6.89
CA SER A 86 -18.81 -18.12 -5.61
C SER A 86 -19.07 -19.07 -4.44
N CYS A 87 -18.14 -19.09 -3.49
CA CYS A 87 -18.20 -19.90 -2.27
C CYS A 87 -18.74 -19.12 -1.06
N GLU A 88 -19.17 -17.87 -1.23
CA GLU A 88 -19.65 -17.00 -0.15
C GLU A 88 -21.16 -17.08 0.09
N THR A 89 -21.89 -17.85 -0.71
CA THR A 89 -23.34 -17.97 -0.54
C THR A 89 -23.68 -19.02 0.51
N VAL A 90 -24.72 -18.78 1.30
CA VAL A 90 -25.16 -19.69 2.37
C VAL A 90 -25.58 -21.09 1.87
N SER A 91 -25.79 -21.24 0.56
CA SER A 91 -26.14 -22.50 -0.12
C SER A 91 -25.02 -23.10 -0.97
N SER A 92 -23.85 -22.46 -1.08
CA SER A 92 -22.73 -23.00 -1.85
C SER A 92 -21.97 -24.06 -1.07
N ASN A 93 -22.09 -25.32 -1.50
CA ASN A 93 -21.21 -26.40 -1.07
C ASN A 93 -19.99 -26.45 -2.00
N CYS A 94 -18.95 -25.67 -1.71
CA CYS A 94 -17.72 -25.71 -2.47
C CYS A 94 -16.85 -26.89 -2.06
N THR A 95 -16.27 -27.59 -3.05
CA THR A 95 -15.15 -28.50 -2.82
C THR A 95 -13.90 -27.71 -2.42
N THR A 96 -12.93 -28.38 -1.78
CA THR A 96 -11.62 -27.79 -1.44
C THR A 96 -10.99 -27.06 -2.63
N ALA A 97 -11.01 -27.67 -3.82
CA ALA A 97 -10.44 -27.07 -5.03
C ALA A 97 -11.19 -25.81 -5.50
N GLN A 98 -12.52 -25.78 -5.36
CA GLN A 98 -13.33 -24.59 -5.66
C GLN A 98 -13.06 -23.47 -4.66
N LEU A 99 -12.90 -23.80 -3.38
CA LEU A 99 -12.55 -22.84 -2.34
C LEU A 99 -11.16 -22.23 -2.57
N VAL A 100 -10.14 -23.03 -2.90
CA VAL A 100 -8.81 -22.51 -3.27
C VAL A 100 -8.91 -21.55 -4.46
N THR A 101 -9.66 -21.92 -5.50
CA THR A 101 -9.84 -21.05 -6.69
C THR A 101 -10.54 -19.74 -6.33
N HIS A 102 -11.55 -19.82 -5.46
CA HIS A 102 -12.27 -18.65 -4.96
C HIS A 102 -11.35 -17.70 -4.21
N ASP A 103 -10.62 -18.20 -3.21
CA ASP A 103 -9.70 -17.40 -2.40
C ASP A 103 -8.61 -16.74 -3.25
N LEU A 104 -7.99 -17.53 -4.15
CA LEU A 104 -6.99 -17.00 -5.08
C LEU A 104 -7.56 -15.93 -6.01
N ASN A 105 -8.82 -16.06 -6.45
CA ASN A 105 -9.45 -15.05 -7.29
C ASN A 105 -9.70 -13.75 -6.53
N ILE A 106 -10.24 -13.81 -5.31
CA ILE A 106 -10.43 -12.62 -4.46
C ILE A 106 -9.07 -11.95 -4.25
N TRP A 107 -8.06 -12.71 -3.84
CA TRP A 107 -6.71 -12.20 -3.62
C TRP A 107 -6.11 -11.55 -4.88
N LYS A 108 -6.18 -12.22 -6.03
CA LYS A 108 -5.73 -11.68 -7.33
C LYS A 108 -6.44 -10.38 -7.70
N CYS A 109 -7.73 -10.28 -7.43
CA CYS A 109 -8.49 -9.06 -7.67
C CYS A 109 -8.10 -7.93 -6.71
N MET A 110 -7.86 -8.23 -5.44
CA MET A 110 -7.40 -7.25 -4.45
C MET A 110 -5.99 -6.72 -4.72
N LEU A 111 -5.14 -7.51 -5.39
CA LEU A 111 -3.80 -7.06 -5.79
C LEU A 111 -3.84 -5.92 -6.82
N GLY A 112 -4.85 -5.87 -7.69
CA GLY A 112 -5.12 -4.70 -8.54
C GLY A 112 -4.61 -4.75 -9.98
N ALA A 113 -3.78 -5.72 -10.37
CA ALA A 113 -3.44 -5.93 -11.79
C ALA A 113 -4.67 -6.34 -12.66
N TRP A 114 -5.75 -6.82 -12.04
CA TRP A 114 -6.88 -7.43 -12.72
C TRP A 114 -8.22 -6.70 -12.51
N ASP A 115 -8.21 -5.44 -12.08
CA ASP A 115 -9.43 -4.69 -11.71
C ASP A 115 -10.53 -4.68 -12.78
N ALA A 116 -10.15 -4.65 -14.06
CA ALA A 116 -11.08 -4.66 -15.19
C ALA A 116 -11.53 -6.07 -15.61
N ASN A 117 -11.01 -7.12 -15.01
CA ASN A 117 -11.37 -8.49 -15.33
C ASN A 117 -12.81 -8.79 -14.90
N ALA A 118 -13.56 -9.49 -15.75
CA ALA A 118 -14.97 -9.81 -15.51
C ALA A 118 -15.20 -10.59 -14.19
N THR A 119 -14.25 -11.44 -13.80
CA THR A 119 -14.29 -12.16 -12.52
C THR A 119 -14.20 -11.20 -11.34
N CYS A 120 -13.31 -10.19 -11.39
CA CYS A 120 -13.19 -9.19 -10.32
C CYS A 120 -14.43 -8.31 -10.22
N VAL A 121 -14.97 -7.91 -11.38
CA VAL A 121 -16.23 -7.16 -11.43
C VAL A 121 -17.39 -7.97 -10.84
N ALA A 122 -17.46 -9.27 -11.14
CA ALA A 122 -18.50 -10.15 -10.62
C ALA A 122 -18.38 -10.40 -9.11
N LEU A 123 -17.15 -10.48 -8.59
CA LEU A 123 -16.86 -10.57 -7.15
C LEU A 123 -17.09 -9.24 -6.42
N GLY A 124 -17.20 -8.11 -7.13
CA GLY A 124 -17.28 -6.78 -6.52
C GLY A 124 -16.00 -6.34 -5.82
N THR A 125 -14.87 -7.02 -6.10
CA THR A 125 -13.57 -6.76 -5.49
C THR A 125 -12.82 -5.69 -6.29
N ARG A 126 -12.03 -4.86 -5.58
CA ARG A 126 -11.19 -3.82 -6.19
C ARG A 126 -9.75 -3.94 -5.73
N GLY A 127 -8.84 -3.59 -6.61
CA GLY A 127 -7.41 -3.47 -6.36
C GLY A 127 -7.08 -2.43 -5.31
N LEU A 128 -6.18 -2.80 -4.41
CA LEU A 128 -5.60 -1.90 -3.41
C LEU A 128 -4.24 -1.35 -3.84
N LEU A 129 -3.53 -2.06 -4.72
CA LEU A 129 -2.17 -1.73 -5.11
C LEU A 129 -2.11 -1.36 -6.61
N PRO A 130 -1.45 -0.24 -6.97
CA PRO A 130 -1.24 0.12 -8.37
C PRO A 130 -0.44 -0.95 -9.12
N GLY A 131 -1.06 -1.59 -10.12
CA GLY A 131 -0.44 -2.65 -10.90
C GLY A 131 0.01 -3.85 -10.07
N GLY A 132 -0.62 -4.09 -8.91
CA GLY A 132 -0.15 -5.08 -7.96
C GLY A 132 -0.32 -6.52 -8.47
N THR A 133 0.71 -7.33 -8.23
CA THR A 133 0.77 -8.77 -8.53
C THR A 133 1.33 -9.51 -7.32
N GLY A 134 1.32 -10.84 -7.36
CA GLY A 134 1.83 -11.64 -6.25
C GLY A 134 2.20 -13.06 -6.62
N VAL A 135 2.89 -13.75 -5.71
CA VAL A 135 3.28 -15.15 -5.83
C VAL A 135 3.06 -15.83 -4.49
N VAL A 136 2.42 -16.98 -4.50
CA VAL A 136 2.33 -17.90 -3.35
C VAL A 136 3.22 -19.09 -3.66
N ALA A 137 4.34 -19.20 -2.95
CA ALA A 137 5.27 -20.31 -3.05
C ALA A 137 5.13 -21.23 -1.83
N ILE A 138 5.08 -22.53 -2.06
CA ILE A 138 4.84 -23.54 -1.01
C ILE A 138 5.96 -24.57 -1.06
N SER A 139 6.61 -24.82 0.08
CA SER A 139 7.63 -25.85 0.26
C SER A 139 7.30 -26.67 1.51
N GLY A 140 6.68 -27.83 1.30
CA GLY A 140 6.11 -28.60 2.41
C GLY A 140 5.03 -27.80 3.13
N ASN A 141 5.30 -27.43 4.39
CA ASN A 141 4.42 -26.62 5.24
C ASN A 141 4.82 -25.14 5.29
N ASP A 142 5.91 -24.76 4.65
CA ASP A 142 6.37 -23.37 4.61
C ASP A 142 5.73 -22.65 3.42
N VAL A 143 4.97 -21.60 3.71
CA VAL A 143 4.29 -20.74 2.73
C VAL A 143 4.98 -19.40 2.69
N THR A 144 5.39 -18.98 1.49
CA THR A 144 5.99 -17.66 1.24
C THR A 144 5.12 -16.91 0.24
N VAL A 145 4.60 -15.77 0.67
CA VAL A 145 3.78 -14.88 -0.14
C VAL A 145 4.59 -13.65 -0.48
N THR A 146 4.79 -13.43 -1.78
CA THR A 146 5.45 -12.24 -2.31
C THR A 146 4.40 -11.35 -2.97
N VAL A 147 4.28 -10.10 -2.54
CA VAL A 147 3.41 -9.09 -3.14
C VAL A 147 4.28 -8.03 -3.79
N THR A 148 3.94 -7.64 -5.01
CA THR A 148 4.70 -6.70 -5.84
C THR A 148 3.77 -5.61 -6.36
N TRP A 149 4.18 -4.34 -6.29
CA TRP A 149 3.36 -3.20 -6.74
C TRP A 149 4.22 -2.07 -7.30
N ILE A 150 3.57 -1.13 -7.98
CA ILE A 150 4.18 0.10 -8.46
C ILE A 150 4.13 1.15 -7.33
N ASP A 151 5.29 1.63 -6.88
CA ASP A 151 5.42 2.55 -5.73
C ASP A 151 5.42 4.03 -6.13
N ASP A 152 5.72 4.34 -7.40
CA ASP A 152 5.72 5.71 -7.93
C ASP A 152 4.62 5.91 -9.00
N GLN A 153 4.18 7.15 -9.15
CA GLN A 153 3.12 7.60 -10.05
C GLN A 153 3.48 7.46 -11.53
N ASP A 154 4.78 7.42 -11.87
CA ASP A 154 5.26 7.30 -13.25
C ASP A 154 5.33 5.84 -13.75
N GLY A 155 5.02 4.86 -12.89
CA GLY A 155 5.05 3.45 -13.26
C GLY A 155 6.44 2.83 -13.29
N SER A 156 7.51 3.59 -13.00
CA SER A 156 8.89 3.16 -13.23
C SER A 156 9.47 2.32 -12.10
N THR A 157 8.98 2.52 -10.87
CA THR A 157 9.52 1.89 -9.67
C THR A 157 8.58 0.80 -9.16
N THR A 158 9.00 -0.44 -9.31
CA THR A 158 8.32 -1.61 -8.72
C THR A 158 8.97 -1.97 -7.40
N THR A 159 8.15 -2.16 -6.36
CA THR A 159 8.56 -2.61 -5.03
C THR A 159 7.93 -3.96 -4.73
N SER A 160 8.63 -4.80 -3.96
CA SER A 160 8.09 -6.06 -3.46
C SER A 160 8.26 -6.21 -1.95
N LEU A 161 7.39 -7.02 -1.37
CA LEU A 161 7.39 -7.47 0.02
C LEU A 161 7.19 -8.98 0.02
N ALA A 162 7.93 -9.71 0.84
CA ALA A 162 7.72 -11.14 1.06
C ALA A 162 7.43 -11.42 2.54
N VAL A 163 6.41 -12.23 2.79
CA VAL A 163 6.05 -12.74 4.12
C VAL A 163 6.14 -14.27 4.05
N SER A 164 6.79 -14.88 5.04
CA SER A 164 6.92 -16.33 5.13
C SER A 164 6.39 -16.83 6.46
N THR A 165 5.65 -17.94 6.43
CA THR A 165 5.11 -18.58 7.63
C THR A 165 5.05 -20.08 7.44
N ARG A 166 4.99 -20.80 8.55
CA ARG A 166 4.73 -22.24 8.57
C ARG A 166 3.28 -22.49 8.96
N ILE A 167 2.60 -23.37 8.23
CA ILE A 167 1.19 -23.75 8.43
C ILE A 167 1.09 -25.19 8.92
#